data_AF-A0A9D7EZA7-F1
#
_entry.id   AF-A0A9D7EZA7-F1
#
_cell.length_a   1.000
_cell.length_b   1.000
_cell.length_c   1.000
_cell.angle_alpha   90.00
_cell.angle_beta   90.00
_cell.angle_gamma   90.00
#
_symmetry.space_group_name_H-M   'P 1'
#
loop_
_entity.id
_entity.type
_entity.pdbx_description
1 polymer ?
#
loop_
_entity_poly.entity_id
_entity_poly.type
_entity_poly.pdbx_seq_one_letter_code
_entity_poly.pdbx_strand_id
1 'polypeptide(L)'
;MTWTANDACGNTTILTSTITVLPDDEDPDLFVPDPITLDCGDISETSDPAAIIDAWLAEAYTTDNCDTDPELAHSFNGDLLDICAAADYVITVTWTANDACGNTTVLSSTITVMVDMEDPSCSYPPRSRWTAAISAKRLILLRS
;
A
#
# COMPACT_ATOMS: atom_id res chain seq x y z
N MET A 1 -12.20 -44.59 -16.36
CA MET A 1 -12.96 -44.59 -17.64
C MET A 1 -12.99 -45.99 -18.23
N THR A 2 -14.08 -46.36 -18.90
CA THR A 2 -14.29 -47.72 -19.43
C THR A 2 -14.68 -47.64 -20.89
N TRP A 3 -13.96 -48.35 -21.74
CA TRP A 3 -14.21 -48.47 -23.17
C TRP A 3 -14.74 -49.88 -23.46
N THR A 4 -15.82 -49.97 -24.23
CA THR A 4 -16.40 -51.25 -24.64
C THR A 4 -16.52 -51.27 -26.15
N ALA A 5 -15.97 -52.31 -26.77
CA ALA A 5 -16.09 -52.59 -28.19
C ALA A 5 -16.85 -53.90 -28.39
N ASN A 6 -17.84 -53.88 -29.28
CA ASN A 6 -18.63 -55.04 -29.68
C ASN A 6 -18.47 -55.25 -31.19
N ASP A 7 -18.33 -56.50 -31.63
CA ASP A 7 -18.41 -56.85 -33.05
C ASP A 7 -19.78 -57.43 -33.44
N ALA A 8 -20.03 -57.54 -34.75
CA ALA A 8 -21.30 -58.05 -35.29
C ALA A 8 -21.54 -59.54 -34.98
N CYS A 9 -20.52 -60.26 -34.54
CA CYS A 9 -20.60 -61.67 -34.17
C CYS A 9 -20.92 -61.87 -32.68
N GLY A 10 -21.08 -60.77 -31.92
CA GLY A 10 -21.40 -60.80 -30.49
C GLY A 10 -20.18 -60.86 -29.57
N ASN A 11 -18.95 -60.74 -30.10
CA ASN A 11 -17.77 -60.66 -29.24
C ASN A 11 -17.70 -59.27 -28.62
N THR A 12 -17.31 -59.23 -27.35
CA THR A 12 -17.19 -58.00 -26.59
C THR A 12 -15.80 -57.92 -25.97
N THR A 13 -15.15 -56.77 -26.12
CA THR A 13 -13.89 -56.45 -25.45
C THR A 13 -14.11 -55.20 -24.60
N ILE A 14 -13.69 -55.27 -23.34
CA ILE A 14 -13.79 -54.16 -22.39
C ILE A 14 -12.37 -53.79 -21.96
N LEU A 15 -12.03 -52.52 -22.12
CA LEU A 15 -10.78 -51.94 -21.65
C LEU A 15 -11.11 -50.88 -20.60
N THR A 16 -10.45 -50.92 -19.45
CA THR A 16 -10.55 -49.86 -18.46
C THR A 16 -9.25 -49.06 -18.44
N SER A 17 -9.38 -47.75 -18.24
CA SER A 17 -8.26 -46.84 -18.06
C SER A 17 -8.53 -45.98 -16.84
N THR A 18 -7.56 -45.89 -15.95
CA THR A 18 -7.63 -45.00 -14.79
C THR A 18 -6.89 -43.73 -15.13
N ILE A 19 -7.52 -42.58 -14.87
CA ILE A 19 -6.86 -41.27 -14.88
C ILE A 19 -6.70 -40.89 -13.41
N THR A 20 -5.47 -40.59 -13.01
CA THR A 20 -5.15 -40.11 -11.66
C THR A 20 -4.77 -38.64 -11.79
N VAL A 21 -5.47 -37.78 -11.06
CA VAL A 21 -5.08 -36.39 -10.85
C VAL A 21 -4.35 -36.36 -9.51
N LEU A 22 -3.12 -35.84 -9.52
CA LEU A 22 -2.34 -35.68 -8.30
C LEU A 22 -2.78 -34.37 -7.60
N PRO A 23 -2.70 -34.30 -6.26
CA PRO A 23 -2.88 -33.04 -5.55
C PRO A 23 -1.75 -32.08 -5.91
N ASP A 24 -2.04 -30.79 -5.74
CA ASP A 24 -1.01 -29.76 -5.79
C ASP A 24 -0.24 -29.72 -4.47
N ASP A 25 1.07 -29.60 -4.57
CA ASP A 25 2.02 -29.55 -3.45
C ASP A 25 3.08 -28.44 -3.61
N GLU A 26 2.92 -27.56 -4.60
CA GLU A 26 3.80 -26.41 -4.82
C GLU A 26 3.26 -25.17 -4.11
N ASP A 27 4.15 -24.44 -3.42
CA ASP A 27 3.76 -23.18 -2.78
C ASP A 27 3.57 -22.07 -3.82
N PRO A 28 2.67 -21.09 -3.61
CA PRO A 28 2.50 -19.97 -4.53
C PRO A 28 3.76 -19.13 -4.65
N ASP A 29 4.06 -18.64 -5.85
CA ASP A 29 5.05 -17.59 -6.05
C ASP A 29 4.49 -16.26 -5.49
N LEU A 30 5.26 -15.62 -4.62
CA LEU A 30 4.91 -14.34 -3.99
C LEU A 30 5.95 -13.27 -4.31
N PHE A 31 5.49 -12.14 -4.81
CA PHE A 31 6.29 -10.94 -5.04
C PHE A 31 5.80 -9.83 -4.10
N VAL A 32 6.73 -9.24 -3.36
CA VAL A 32 6.48 -8.10 -2.47
C VAL A 32 7.31 -6.91 -2.92
N PRO A 33 6.85 -5.67 -2.68
CA PRO A 33 7.57 -4.47 -3.09
C PRO A 33 8.86 -4.27 -2.29
N ASP A 34 9.80 -3.53 -2.89
CA ASP A 34 11.03 -3.13 -2.23
C ASP A 34 10.75 -2.18 -1.04
N PRO A 35 11.61 -2.15 0.00
CA PRO A 35 11.44 -1.24 1.12
C PRO A 35 11.38 0.24 0.69
N ILE A 36 10.48 1.00 1.33
CA ILE A 36 10.37 2.45 1.12
C ILE A 36 10.76 3.23 2.37
N THR A 37 11.10 4.51 2.16
CA THR A 37 11.35 5.48 3.23
C THR A 37 10.41 6.66 3.03
N LEU A 38 9.79 7.12 4.11
CA LEU A 38 8.91 8.29 4.17
C LEU A 38 9.55 9.34 5.06
N ASP A 39 9.53 10.60 4.61
CA ASP A 39 9.95 11.76 5.40
C ASP A 39 8.94 12.92 5.38
N CYS A 40 9.30 14.03 6.02
CA CYS A 40 8.47 15.23 6.07
C CYS A 40 8.19 15.86 4.69
N GLY A 41 9.05 15.62 3.68
CA GLY A 41 8.85 16.08 2.30
C GLY A 41 7.83 15.25 1.53
N ASP A 42 7.69 13.97 1.88
CA ASP A 42 6.63 13.10 1.33
C ASP A 42 5.24 13.49 1.85
N ILE A 43 5.18 14.32 2.89
CA ILE A 43 3.97 14.75 3.59
C ILE A 43 3.85 16.27 3.49
N SER A 44 3.36 16.73 2.36
CA SER A 44 3.09 18.14 2.12
C SER A 44 1.59 18.41 2.14
N GLU A 45 1.19 19.69 2.12
CA GLU A 45 -0.22 20.04 1.85
C GLU A 45 -0.75 19.44 0.53
N THR A 46 0.16 18.98 -0.36
CA THR A 46 -0.15 18.40 -1.67
C THR A 46 0.09 16.90 -1.77
N SER A 47 0.64 16.24 -0.74
CA SER A 47 0.95 14.80 -0.76
C SER A 47 0.41 14.11 0.49
N ASP A 48 -0.42 13.10 0.26
CA ASP A 48 -1.00 12.27 1.30
C ASP A 48 -0.14 11.00 1.45
N PRO A 49 0.52 10.79 2.60
CA PRO A 49 1.31 9.57 2.83
C PRO A 49 0.48 8.29 2.69
N ALA A 50 -0.84 8.34 2.92
CA ALA A 50 -1.72 7.20 2.70
C ALA A 50 -1.72 6.76 1.24
N ALA A 51 -1.72 7.70 0.29
CA ALA A 51 -1.71 7.37 -1.13
C ALA A 51 -0.40 6.72 -1.59
N ILE A 52 0.73 7.12 -1.00
CA ILE A 52 2.05 6.52 -1.26
C ILE A 52 2.05 5.06 -0.76
N ILE A 53 1.55 4.84 0.46
CA ILE A 53 1.48 3.50 1.05
C ILE A 53 0.49 2.62 0.29
N ASP A 54 -0.68 3.13 -0.09
CA ASP A 54 -1.68 2.39 -0.88
C ASP A 54 -1.10 1.94 -2.24
N ALA A 55 -0.35 2.81 -2.91
CA ALA A 55 0.34 2.47 -4.16
C ALA A 55 1.40 1.38 -3.94
N TRP A 56 2.20 1.50 -2.88
CA TRP A 56 3.22 0.52 -2.52
C TRP A 56 2.62 -0.84 -2.15
N LEU A 57 1.54 -0.88 -1.37
CA LEU A 57 0.83 -2.12 -1.03
C LEU A 57 0.27 -2.82 -2.28
N ALA A 58 -0.17 -2.07 -3.27
CA ALA A 58 -0.72 -2.57 -4.53
C ALA A 58 0.33 -3.13 -5.51
N GLU A 59 1.62 -2.94 -5.26
CA GLU A 59 2.70 -3.53 -6.06
C GLU A 59 2.91 -5.03 -5.79
N ALA A 60 2.42 -5.53 -4.65
CA ALA A 60 2.50 -6.95 -4.33
C ALA A 60 1.54 -7.78 -5.19
N TYR A 61 1.99 -8.95 -5.63
CA TYR A 61 1.16 -9.90 -6.38
C TYR A 61 1.63 -11.34 -6.16
N THR A 62 0.76 -12.29 -6.47
CA THR A 62 1.04 -13.73 -6.36
C THR A 62 0.56 -14.47 -7.60
N THR A 63 1.22 -15.58 -7.90
CA THR A 63 0.87 -16.49 -8.99
C THR A 63 1.09 -17.92 -8.55
N ASP A 64 0.33 -18.86 -9.11
CA ASP A 64 0.51 -20.28 -8.85
C ASP A 64 0.39 -21.11 -10.13
N ASN A 65 0.88 -22.35 -10.11
CA ASN A 65 0.91 -23.25 -11.26
C ASN A 65 -0.46 -23.92 -11.54
N CYS A 66 -1.33 -24.04 -10.53
CA CYS A 66 -2.58 -24.81 -10.53
C CYS A 66 -3.76 -23.96 -10.07
N ASP A 67 -3.51 -22.92 -9.27
CA ASP A 67 -4.47 -21.89 -8.88
C ASP A 67 -4.33 -20.62 -9.74
N THR A 68 -5.44 -20.23 -10.36
CA THR A 68 -5.50 -19.04 -11.22
C THR A 68 -5.73 -17.74 -10.44
N ASP A 69 -6.13 -17.82 -9.18
CA ASP A 69 -6.42 -16.66 -8.33
C ASP A 69 -6.06 -16.94 -6.85
N PRO A 70 -4.76 -17.10 -6.52
CA PRO A 70 -4.34 -17.34 -5.15
C PRO A 70 -4.70 -16.14 -4.26
N GLU A 71 -5.12 -16.40 -3.02
CA GLU A 71 -5.47 -15.38 -2.06
C GLU A 71 -4.21 -14.65 -1.57
N LEU A 72 -4.20 -13.32 -1.64
CA LEU A 72 -3.12 -12.47 -1.15
C LEU A 72 -3.63 -11.51 -0.08
N ALA A 73 -2.99 -11.53 1.09
CA ALA A 73 -3.30 -10.64 2.21
C ALA A 73 -2.03 -9.98 2.76
N HIS A 74 -2.17 -8.82 3.41
CA HIS A 74 -1.06 -8.11 4.07
C HIS A 74 -1.40 -7.70 5.51
N SER A 75 -0.37 -7.57 6.36
CA SER A 75 -0.52 -7.22 7.78
C SER A 75 -0.50 -5.71 8.08
N PHE A 76 -0.43 -4.84 7.06
CA PHE A 76 -0.33 -3.40 7.27
C PHE A 76 -1.51 -2.87 8.08
N ASN A 77 -1.19 -2.04 9.08
CA ASN A 77 -2.16 -1.31 9.88
C ASN A 77 -1.81 0.19 9.84
N GLY A 78 -2.71 0.98 9.26
CA GLY A 78 -2.55 2.43 9.15
C GLY A 78 -2.46 3.16 10.48
N ASP A 79 -2.99 2.59 11.58
CA ASP A 79 -2.87 3.17 12.92
C ASP A 79 -1.43 3.18 13.45
N LEU A 80 -0.52 2.40 12.85
CA LEU A 80 0.90 2.41 13.19
C LEU A 80 1.66 3.58 12.56
N LEU A 81 1.03 4.30 11.63
CA LEU A 81 1.64 5.41 10.93
C LEU A 81 1.54 6.69 11.79
N ASP A 82 2.63 7.01 12.47
CA ASP A 82 2.86 8.31 13.11
C ASP A 82 4.00 9.04 12.39
N ILE A 83 3.62 9.99 11.55
CA ILE A 83 4.56 10.79 10.75
C ILE A 83 5.29 11.87 11.56
N CYS A 84 4.81 12.16 12.77
CA CYS A 84 5.42 13.13 13.69
C CYS A 84 6.11 12.41 14.85
N ALA A 85 6.43 11.12 14.68
CA ALA A 85 7.13 10.35 15.70
C ALA A 85 8.44 11.03 16.09
N ALA A 86 8.76 11.01 17.38
CA ALA A 86 9.93 11.69 17.93
C ALA A 86 11.28 11.06 17.52
N ALA A 87 11.26 9.91 16.84
CA ALA A 87 12.43 9.19 16.37
C ALA A 87 12.05 8.33 15.16
N ASP A 88 13.06 8.00 14.35
CA ASP A 88 12.90 7.08 13.23
C ASP A 88 12.37 5.73 13.71
N TYR A 89 11.45 5.16 12.93
CA TYR A 89 10.93 3.82 13.20
C TYR A 89 10.61 3.09 11.90
N VAL A 90 10.44 1.79 12.03
CA VAL A 90 10.20 0.88 10.90
C VAL A 90 8.89 0.14 11.12
N ILE A 91 8.03 0.17 10.12
CA ILE A 91 6.83 -0.64 10.04
C ILE A 91 7.16 -1.84 9.15
N THR A 92 7.13 -3.05 9.72
CA THR A 92 7.22 -4.28 8.94
C THR A 92 5.84 -4.69 8.45
N VAL A 93 5.70 -4.87 7.15
CA VAL A 93 4.49 -5.40 6.51
C VAL A 93 4.78 -6.81 6.01
N THR A 94 3.94 -7.75 6.42
CA THR A 94 4.01 -9.15 6.03
C THR A 94 2.89 -9.45 5.05
N TRP A 95 3.24 -10.04 3.91
CA TRP A 95 2.29 -10.59 2.95
C TRP A 95 2.22 -12.10 3.10
N THR A 96 1.01 -12.63 2.98
CA THR A 96 0.71 -14.06 2.99
C THR A 96 -0.05 -14.37 1.71
N ALA A 97 0.47 -15.32 0.93
CA ALA A 97 -0.20 -15.91 -0.22
C ALA A 97 -0.67 -17.33 0.12
N ASN A 98 -1.92 -17.65 -0.21
CA ASN A 98 -2.54 -18.95 0.01
C ASN A 98 -3.17 -19.44 -1.30
N ASP A 99 -2.88 -20.68 -1.71
CA ASP A 99 -3.62 -21.31 -2.80
C ASP A 99 -4.89 -22.04 -2.31
N ALA A 100 -5.70 -22.48 -3.27
CA ALA A 100 -6.89 -23.30 -3.04
C ALA A 100 -6.61 -24.69 -2.44
N CYS A 101 -5.37 -25.20 -2.51
CA CYS A 101 -4.97 -26.51 -2.02
C CYS A 101 -4.41 -26.48 -0.58
N GLY A 102 -4.15 -25.29 -0.05
CA GLY A 102 -3.65 -25.05 1.30
C GLY A 102 -2.13 -24.80 1.38
N ASN A 103 -1.41 -24.67 0.27
CA ASN A 103 0.00 -24.28 0.28
C ASN A 103 0.12 -22.77 0.56
N THR A 104 1.26 -22.34 1.12
CA THR A 104 1.37 -20.99 1.70
C THR A 104 2.77 -20.42 1.60
N THR A 105 2.87 -19.21 1.05
CA THR A 105 4.11 -18.42 1.00
C THR A 105 3.97 -17.14 1.82
N VAL A 106 5.01 -16.79 2.58
CA VAL A 106 5.04 -15.59 3.42
C VAL A 106 6.32 -14.79 3.15
N LEU A 107 6.17 -13.51 2.83
CA LEU A 107 7.29 -12.57 2.63
C LEU A 107 7.02 -11.25 3.37
N SER A 108 8.07 -10.48 3.63
CA SER A 108 7.95 -9.20 4.32
C SER A 108 8.79 -8.11 3.67
N SER A 109 8.28 -6.89 3.74
CA SER A 109 8.99 -5.65 3.35
C SER A 109 8.72 -4.58 4.41
N THR A 110 9.40 -3.44 4.32
CA THR A 110 9.42 -2.45 5.39
C THR A 110 9.18 -1.03 4.89
N ILE A 111 8.48 -0.25 5.70
CA ILE A 111 8.32 1.20 5.56
C ILE A 111 9.16 1.84 6.66
N THR A 112 10.15 2.65 6.28
CA THR A 112 10.94 3.45 7.24
C THR A 112 10.34 4.84 7.31
N VAL A 113 10.04 5.34 8.50
CA VAL A 113 9.53 6.70 8.71
C VAL A 113 10.61 7.50 9.42
N MET A 114 11.07 8.57 8.78
CA MET A 114 12.13 9.45 9.30
C MET A 114 11.55 10.61 10.10
N VAL A 115 12.24 11.02 11.16
CA VAL A 115 11.87 12.16 11.99
C VAL A 115 12.02 13.48 11.22
N ASP A 116 11.09 14.41 11.47
CA ASP A 116 11.21 15.79 11.00
C ASP A 116 12.30 16.55 11.78
N MET A 117 13.24 17.15 11.04
CA MET A 117 14.36 17.93 11.57
C MET A 117 14.28 19.41 11.15
N GLU A 118 13.20 19.83 10.48
CA GLU A 118 13.02 21.18 10.00
C GLU A 118 12.35 22.08 11.05
N ASP A 119 12.95 23.23 11.33
CA ASP A 119 12.36 24.22 12.23
C ASP A 119 11.16 24.93 11.56
N PRO A 120 10.05 25.17 12.29
CA PRO A 120 8.93 25.92 11.75
C PRO A 120 9.36 27.37 11.43
N SER A 121 9.09 27.80 10.20
CA SER A 121 9.38 29.18 9.78
C SER A 121 8.17 30.10 10.00
N CYS A 122 8.42 31.30 10.53
CA CYS A 122 7.41 32.34 10.67
C CYS A 122 7.88 33.60 9.93
N SER A 123 7.13 34.04 8.91
CA SER A 123 7.37 35.31 8.24
C SER A 123 6.27 36.32 8.58
N TYR A 124 6.66 37.52 8.98
CA TYR A 124 5.72 38.63 9.15
C TYR A 124 5.40 39.23 7.79
N PRO A 125 4.11 39.49 7.46
CA PRO A 125 3.78 40.24 6.27
C PRO A 125 4.46 41.62 6.34
N PRO A 126 5.00 42.15 5.22
CA PRO A 126 5.64 43.45 5.23
C PRO A 126 4.65 44.48 5.76
N ARG A 127 5.09 45.32 6.71
CA ARG A 127 4.27 46.39 7.29
C ARG A 127 3.68 47.23 6.16
N SER A 128 2.37 47.13 5.93
CA SER A 128 1.69 48.12 5.12
C SER A 128 1.80 49.46 5.86
N ARG A 129 2.41 50.45 5.21
CA ARG A 129 2.48 51.83 5.73
C ARG A 129 1.06 52.38 5.80
N TRP A 130 0.40 52.22 6.94
CA TRP A 130 -0.73 53.06 7.30
C TRP A 130 -0.19 54.47 7.55
N THR A 131 -0.17 55.30 6.50
CA THR A 131 0.10 56.72 6.63
C THR A 131 -1.14 57.33 7.27
N ALA A 132 -1.13 57.49 8.60
CA ALA A 132 -2.19 58.19 9.30
C ALA A 132 -2.23 59.64 8.80
N ALA A 133 -3.28 59.99 8.05
CA ALA A 133 -3.57 61.38 7.71
C ALA A 133 -4.02 62.09 8.98
N ILE A 134 -3.12 62.81 9.64
CA ILE A 134 -3.48 63.76 10.70
C ILE A 134 -4.25 64.89 10.03
N SER A 135 -5.58 64.89 10.16
CA SER A 135 -6.42 66.02 9.77
C SER A 135 -6.27 67.14 10.79
N ALA A 136 -5.54 68.20 10.42
CA ALA A 136 -5.39 69.41 11.23
C ALA A 136 -6.72 70.18 11.28
N LYS A 137 -7.51 69.99 12.34
CA LYS A 137 -8.70 70.80 12.61
C LYS A 137 -8.26 72.17 13.14
N ARG A 138 -8.47 73.21 12.32
CA ARG A 138 -8.11 74.62 12.58
C ARG A 138 -8.78 75.13 13.87
N LEU A 139 -7.97 75.54 14.86
CA LEU A 139 -8.42 76.19 16.09
C LEU A 139 -8.63 77.68 15.82
N ILE A 140 -9.87 78.17 15.96
CA ILE A 140 -10.23 79.59 15.79
C ILE A 140 -9.73 80.38 17.01
N LEU A 141 -8.95 81.43 16.75
CA LEU A 141 -8.47 82.42 17.72
C LEU A 141 -9.61 83.34 18.17
N LEU A 142 -9.80 83.49 19.48
CA LEU A 142 -10.42 84.69 20.08
C LEU A 142 -9.39 85.30 21.04
N ARG A 143 -8.89 86.49 20.70
CA ARG A 143 -8.22 87.40 21.63
C ARG A 143 -9.22 88.47 22.04
N SER A 144 -9.38 88.61 23.35
CA SER A 144 -9.88 89.76 24.16
C SER A 144 -10.70 90.84 23.46
#